data_AF-A0A7C1S006-F1
#
_entry.id   AF-A0A7C1S006-F1
#
_cell.length_a   1.000
_cell.length_b   1.000
_cell.length_c   1.000
_cell.angle_alpha   90.00
_cell.angle_beta   90.00
_cell.angle_gamma   90.00
#
_symmetry.space_group_name_H-M   'P 1'
#
loop_
_entity.id
_entity.type
_entity.pdbx_description
1 polymer ?
#
loop_
_entity_poly.entity_id
_entity_poly.type
_entity_poly.pdbx_seq_one_letter_code
_entity_poly.pdbx_strand_id
1 'polypeptide(L)'
;MSFRRVLWAALAVVVVLASLLWQVSNVVRINELLTSIEAKQRQLDSLETLIRQERAAIARREAADRIRRLASERLGMIEPGRPPILIERVQ
;
A
#
# COMPACT_ATOMS: atom_id res chain seq x y z
N MET A 1 -51.25 0.02 39.36
CA MET A 1 -49.78 -0.20 39.36
C MET A 1 -49.11 1.02 39.96
N SER A 2 -48.16 0.89 40.89
CA SER A 2 -47.53 2.06 41.50
C SER A 2 -46.64 2.78 40.47
N PHE A 3 -46.80 4.10 40.37
CA PHE A 3 -46.07 4.98 39.44
C PHE A 3 -44.55 4.72 39.41
N ARG A 4 -43.97 4.34 40.56
CA ARG A 4 -42.56 3.96 40.71
C ARG A 4 -42.17 2.76 39.85
N ARG A 5 -43.02 1.72 39.73
CA ARG A 5 -42.74 0.54 38.89
C ARG A 5 -42.72 0.90 37.40
N VAL A 6 -43.60 1.80 36.98
CA VAL A 6 -43.64 2.28 35.58
C VAL A 6 -42.38 3.09 35.26
N LEU A 7 -41.94 3.96 36.17
CA LEU A 7 -40.68 4.70 36.02
C LEU A 7 -39.46 3.78 35.93
N TRP A 8 -39.35 2.78 36.81
CA TRP A 8 -38.25 1.82 36.76
C TRP A 8 -38.28 0.97 35.49
N ALA A 9 -39.46 0.55 35.03
CA ALA A 9 -39.59 -0.17 33.77
C ALA A 9 -39.19 0.71 32.57
N ALA A 10 -39.62 1.97 32.53
CA ALA A 10 -39.23 2.91 31.48
C ALA A 10 -37.72 3.16 31.48
N LEU A 11 -37.11 3.33 32.66
CA LEU A 11 -35.67 3.52 32.79
C LEU A 11 -34.89 2.28 32.33
N ALA A 12 -35.35 1.08 32.67
CA ALA A 12 -34.75 -0.16 32.19
C ALA A 12 -34.79 -0.26 30.66
N VAL A 13 -35.90 0.09 30.03
CA VAL A 13 -36.03 0.11 28.56
C VAL A 13 -35.05 1.10 27.93
N VAL A 14 -34.92 2.30 28.49
CA VAL A 14 -33.97 3.31 27.99
C VAL A 14 -32.53 2.83 28.09
N VAL A 15 -32.15 2.22 29.22
CA VAL A 15 -30.79 1.68 29.41
C VAL A 15 -30.48 0.58 28.41
N VAL A 16 -31.41 -0.34 28.18
CA VAL A 16 -31.24 -1.42 27.19
C VAL A 16 -31.07 -0.85 25.79
N LEU A 17 -31.91 0.11 25.40
CA LEU A 17 -31.82 0.77 24.09
C LEU A 17 -30.49 1.52 23.91
N ALA A 18 -30.06 2.26 24.93
CA ALA A 18 -28.78 2.98 24.90
C ALA A 18 -27.59 2.02 24.78
N SER A 19 -27.63 0.88 25.48
CA SER A 19 -26.59 -0.16 25.39
C SER A 19 -26.51 -0.77 23.99
N LEU A 20 -27.66 -1.04 23.35
CA LEU A 20 -27.70 -1.56 21.99
C LEU A 20 -27.14 -0.55 20.99
N LEU A 21 -27.54 0.72 21.08
CA LEU A 21 -27.00 1.78 20.23
C LEU A 21 -25.49 1.96 20.39
N TRP A 22 -25.00 1.88 21.63
CA TRP A 22 -23.57 1.94 21.92
C TRP A 22 -22.81 0.78 21.25
N GLN A 23 -23.32 -0.44 21.35
CA GLN A 23 -22.70 -1.61 20.73
C GLN A 23 -22.62 -1.47 19.21
N VAL A 24 -23.71 -1.04 18.56
CA VAL A 24 -23.72 -0.81 17.11
C VAL A 24 -22.72 0.28 16.72
N SER A 25 -22.70 1.40 17.45
CA SER A 25 -21.72 2.48 17.20
C SER A 25 -20.28 1.99 17.32
N ASN A 26 -20.01 1.11 18.29
CA ASN A 26 -18.68 0.55 18.49
C ASN A 26 -18.28 -0.37 17.32
N VAL A 27 -19.19 -1.22 16.85
CA VAL A 27 -18.95 -2.10 15.70
C VAL A 27 -18.68 -1.29 14.43
N VAL A 28 -19.46 -0.24 14.16
CA VAL A 28 -19.25 0.66 13.01
C VAL A 28 -17.87 1.29 13.08
N ARG A 29 -17.49 1.82 14.24
CA ARG A 29 -16.18 2.45 14.45
C ARG A 29 -15.02 1.48 14.27
N ILE A 30 -15.16 0.23 14.73
CA ILE A 30 -14.17 -0.82 14.51
C ILE A 30 -14.03 -1.12 13.01
N ASN A 31 -15.14 -1.19 12.28
CA ASN A 31 -15.12 -1.45 10.84
C ASN A 31 -14.44 -0.32 10.06
N GLU A 32 -14.69 0.94 10.43
CA GLU A 32 -14.01 2.11 9.88
C GLU A 32 -12.49 2.06 10.16
N LEU A 33 -12.11 1.71 11.38
CA LEU A 33 -10.71 1.55 11.76
C LEU A 33 -10.03 0.43 10.95
N LEU A 34 -10.68 -0.73 10.80
CA LEU A 34 -10.19 -1.83 9.98
C LEU A 34 -9.98 -1.40 8.53
N THR A 35 -10.95 -0.71 7.95
CA THR A 35 -10.86 -0.18 6.58
C THR A 35 -9.67 0.79 6.45
N SER A 36 -9.45 1.64 7.46
CA SER A 36 -8.32 2.57 7.47
C SER A 36 -6.96 1.87 7.59
N ILE A 37 -6.88 0.79 8.38
CA ILE A 37 -5.67 -0.02 8.52
C ILE A 37 -5.36 -0.72 7.21
N GLU A 38 -6.37 -1.32 6.57
CA GLU A 38 -6.20 -2.00 5.30
C GLU A 38 -5.74 -1.02 4.20
N ALA A 39 -6.33 0.18 4.15
CA ALA A 39 -5.90 1.22 3.21
C ALA A 39 -4.43 1.64 3.43
N LYS A 40 -4.02 1.82 4.70
CA LYS A 40 -2.62 2.13 5.04
C LYS A 40 -1.67 0.99 4.69
N GLN A 41 -2.09 -0.26 4.88
CA GLN A 41 -1.29 -1.43 4.55
C GLN A 41 -1.08 -1.54 3.04
N ARG A 42 -2.12 -1.33 2.23
CA ARG A 42 -1.98 -1.25 0.76
C ARG A 42 -1.03 -0.13 0.32
N GLN A 43 -1.04 1.01 1.00
CA GLN A 43 -0.08 2.08 0.72
C GLN A 43 1.35 1.65 1.01
N LEU A 44 1.61 0.98 2.14
CA LEU A 44 2.93 0.45 2.45
C LEU A 44 3.40 -0.57 1.42
N ASP A 45 2.54 -1.52 1.04
CA ASP A 45 2.86 -2.53 0.02
C ASP A 45 3.17 -1.87 -1.34
N SER A 46 2.40 -0.84 -1.71
CA SER A 46 2.66 -0.08 -2.95
C SER A 46 4.00 0.66 -2.90
N LEU A 47 4.37 1.23 -1.76
CA LEU A 47 5.63 1.93 -1.61
C LEU A 47 6.82 0.96 -1.63
N GLU A 48 6.66 -0.22 -1.01
CA GLU A 48 7.66 -1.27 -1.03
C GLU A 48 7.88 -1.80 -2.46
N THR A 49 6.82 -2.00 -3.24
CA THR A 49 6.95 -2.41 -4.64
C THR A 49 7.67 -1.36 -5.48
N LEU A 50 7.38 -0.07 -5.29
CA LEU A 50 8.11 1.02 -5.94
C LEU A 50 9.59 1.04 -5.56
N ILE A 51 9.93 0.88 -4.28
CA ILE A 51 11.32 0.80 -3.82
C ILE A 51 12.04 -0.39 -4.47
N ARG A 52 11.38 -1.56 -4.57
CA ARG A 52 11.94 -2.74 -5.24
C ARG A 52 12.20 -2.47 -6.72
N GLN A 53 11.28 -1.79 -7.41
CA GLN A 53 11.43 -1.41 -8.82
C GLN A 53 12.59 -0.43 -9.01
N GLU A 54 12.70 0.61 -8.20
CA GLU A 54 13.80 1.57 -8.25
C GLU A 54 15.16 0.91 -7.98
N ARG A 55 15.24 0.05 -6.95
CA ARG A 55 16.46 -0.71 -6.68
C ARG A 55 16.87 -1.60 -7.85
N ALA A 56 15.90 -2.24 -8.52
CA ALA A 56 16.18 -3.03 -9.71
C ALA A 56 16.66 -2.15 -10.89
N ALA A 57 16.10 -0.95 -11.06
CA ALA A 57 16.54 0.00 -12.07
C ALA A 57 17.97 0.50 -11.82
N ILE A 58 18.30 0.83 -10.56
CA ILE A 58 19.65 1.22 -10.14
C ILE A 58 20.64 0.07 -10.41
N ALA A 59 20.31 -1.15 -9.98
CA ALA A 59 21.18 -2.32 -10.20
C ALA A 59 21.44 -2.57 -11.70
N ARG A 60 20.43 -2.39 -12.56
CA ARG A 60 20.59 -2.49 -14.02
C ARG A 60 21.53 -1.41 -14.57
N ARG A 61 21.38 -0.16 -14.12
CA ARG A 61 22.27 0.94 -14.53
C ARG A 61 23.71 0.70 -14.08
N GLU A 62 23.91 0.32 -12.82
CA GLU A 62 25.25 -0.01 -12.32
C GLU A 62 25.88 -1.19 -13.05
N ALA A 63 25.10 -2.22 -13.41
CA ALA A 63 25.58 -3.33 -14.21
C ALA A 63 26.03 -2.86 -15.60
N ALA A 64 25.25 -2.01 -16.25
CA ALA A 64 25.62 -1.41 -17.53
C ALA A 64 26.92 -0.60 -17.42
N ASP A 65 27.05 0.23 -16.38
CA ASP A 65 28.25 1.03 -16.13
C ASP A 65 29.49 0.17 -15.82
N ARG A 66 29.30 -0.97 -15.14
CA ARG A 66 30.38 -1.95 -14.92
C ARG A 66 30.81 -2.62 -16.21
N ILE A 67 29.86 -3.07 -17.03
CA ILE A 67 30.15 -3.69 -18.34
C ILE A 67 30.89 -2.69 -19.23
N ARG A 68 30.41 -1.45 -19.28
CA ARG A 68 31.02 -0.35 -20.04
C ARG A 68 32.47 -0.10 -19.63
N ARG A 69 32.73 0.00 -18.31
CA ARG A 69 34.11 0.13 -17.79
C ARG A 69 34.98 -1.06 -18.17
N LEU A 70 34.48 -2.29 -17.99
CA LEU A 70 35.22 -3.50 -18.32
C LEU A 70 35.57 -3.57 -19.82
N ALA A 71 34.63 -3.19 -20.69
CA ALA A 71 34.81 -3.15 -22.14
C ALA A 71 35.86 -2.09 -22.56
N SER A 72 35.83 -0.91 -21.95
CA SER A 72 36.82 0.14 -22.24
C SER A 72 38.21 -0.23 -21.70
N GLU A 73 38.32 -0.66 -20.45
CA GLU A 73 39.61 -0.87 -19.77
C GLU A 73 40.30 -2.17 -20.21
N ARG A 74 39.54 -3.26 -20.36
CA ARG A 74 40.12 -4.58 -20.66
C ARG A 74 40.09 -4.94 -22.13
N LEU A 75 39.09 -4.46 -22.87
CA LEU A 75 38.89 -4.82 -24.27
C LEU A 75 39.25 -3.67 -25.23
N GLY A 76 39.62 -2.49 -24.72
CA GLY A 76 39.97 -1.33 -25.53
C GLY A 76 38.82 -0.83 -26.41
N MET A 77 37.58 -1.18 -26.08
CA MET A 77 36.41 -0.83 -26.87
C MET A 77 36.07 0.65 -26.68
N ILE A 78 35.72 1.32 -27.79
CA ILE A 78 35.32 2.73 -27.81
C ILE A 78 33.80 2.81 -27.81
N GLU A 79 33.24 3.67 -26.96
CA GLU A 79 31.80 3.92 -26.93
C GLU A 79 31.30 4.40 -28.31
N PRO A 80 30.29 3.76 -28.90
CA PRO A 80 29.68 4.29 -30.11
C PRO A 80 28.95 5.60 -29.80
N GLY A 81 29.25 6.67 -30.56
CA GLY A 81 28.69 8.01 -30.36
C GLY A 81 27.18 8.14 -30.62
N ARG A 82 26.54 7.08 -31.13
CA ARG A 82 25.07 6.98 -31.24
C ARG A 82 24.62 5.58 -30.85
N PRO A 83 23.49 5.46 -30.13
CA PRO A 83 22.91 4.15 -29.83
C PRO A 83 22.58 3.40 -31.13
N PRO A 84 22.81 2.08 -31.19
CA PRO A 84 22.56 1.29 -32.38
C PRO A 84 21.07 1.31 -32.72
N ILE A 85 20.75 1.56 -34.00
CA ILE A 85 19.38 1.53 -34.51
C ILE A 85 19.05 0.06 -34.79
N LEU A 86 18.09 -0.49 -34.04
CA LEU A 86 17.56 -1.83 -34.29
C LEU A 86 16.72 -1.78 -35.58
N ILE A 87 17.25 -2.32 -36.67
CA ILE A 87 16.48 -2.56 -37.88
C ILE A 87 15.76 -3.90 -37.68
N GLU A 88 14.53 -3.85 -37.20
CA GLU A 88 13.67 -5.03 -37.22
C GLU A 88 13.40 -5.40 -38.68
N ARG A 89 13.85 -6.58 -39.08
CA ARG A 89 13.64 -7.10 -40.43
C ARG A 89 12.13 -7.28 -40.60
N VAL A 90 11.50 -6.42 -41.40
CA VAL A 90 10.13 -6.61 -41.87
C VAL A 90 10.13 -7.92 -42.66
N GLN A 91 9.45 -8.95 -42.12
CA GLN A 91 9.07 -10.15 -42.86
C GLN A 91 7.65 -9.99 -43.36
#